data_AF-A0A6P0DWJ1-F1
#
_entry.id   AF-A0A6P0DWJ1-F1
#
_cell.length_a   1.000
_cell.length_b   1.000
_cell.length_c   1.000
_cell.angle_alpha   90.00
_cell.angle_beta   90.00
_cell.angle_gamma   90.00
#
_symmetry.space_group_name_H-M   'P 1'
#
loop_
_entity.id
_entity.type
_entity.pdbx_description
1 polymer ?
#
loop_
_entity_poly.entity_id
_entity_poly.type
_entity_poly.pdbx_seq_one_letter_code
_entity_poly.pdbx_strand_id
1 'polypeptide(L)'
;IEALEADNRKLREENDQLRIENTRLKVDNQLLRDEIARLKNLPPRPPFRPSGMDQATSDKAVAGSRKPARRRGPKGDTRSATREEVLPARAPPGSRFKGYKDCMVRDLVVRAEVVRYRRECWVTPEG
;
A
#
# COMPACT_ATOMS: atom_id res chain seq x y z
N ILE A 1 -13.62 -22.05 -49.71
CA ILE A 1 -12.58 -21.11 -49.23
C ILE A 1 -13.16 -19.71 -49.14
N GLU A 2 -13.75 -19.17 -50.22
CA GLU A 2 -14.38 -17.83 -50.24
C GLU A 2 -15.48 -17.61 -49.18
N ALA A 3 -16.36 -18.58 -48.93
CA ALA A 3 -17.39 -18.47 -47.90
C ALA A 3 -16.80 -18.32 -46.48
N LEU A 4 -15.74 -19.09 -46.18
CA LEU A 4 -15.03 -19.00 -44.91
C LEU A 4 -14.31 -17.66 -44.75
N GLU A 5 -13.80 -17.09 -45.85
CA GLU A 5 -13.17 -15.76 -45.83
C GLU A 5 -14.19 -14.64 -45.61
N ALA A 6 -15.38 -14.75 -46.19
CA ALA A 6 -16.48 -13.81 -45.95
C ALA A 6 -16.95 -13.84 -44.49
N ASP A 7 -17.10 -15.02 -43.92
CA ASP A 7 -17.44 -15.19 -42.50
C ASP A 7 -16.36 -14.62 -41.58
N ASN A 8 -15.08 -14.84 -41.88
CA ASN A 8 -13.97 -14.26 -41.12
C ASN A 8 -13.95 -12.73 -41.18
N ARG A 9 -14.29 -12.12 -42.32
CA ARG A 9 -14.42 -10.65 -42.44
C ARG A 9 -15.54 -10.12 -41.54
N LYS A 10 -16.71 -10.75 -41.61
CA LYS A 10 -17.87 -10.39 -40.78
C LYS A 10 -17.55 -10.50 -39.28
N LEU A 11 -16.87 -11.58 -38.88
CA LEU A 11 -16.45 -11.77 -37.48
C LEU A 11 -15.46 -10.70 -37.02
N ARG A 12 -14.57 -10.21 -37.89
CA ARG A 12 -13.63 -9.13 -37.54
C ARG A 12 -14.35 -7.80 -37.35
N GLU A 13 -15.28 -7.46 -38.24
CA GLU A 13 -16.11 -6.26 -38.13
C GLU A 13 -16.94 -6.26 -36.84
N GLU A 14 -17.56 -7.40 -36.51
CA GLU A 14 -18.30 -7.56 -35.26
C GLU A 14 -17.37 -7.43 -34.03
N ASN A 15 -16.17 -8.01 -34.08
CA ASN A 15 -15.19 -7.87 -33.00
C ASN A 15 -14.75 -6.41 -32.80
N ASP A 16 -14.53 -5.66 -33.88
CA ASP A 16 -14.14 -4.26 -33.79
C ASP A 16 -15.27 -3.40 -33.21
N GLN A 17 -16.52 -3.67 -33.62
CA GLN A 17 -17.69 -3.03 -33.05
C GLN A 17 -17.83 -3.33 -31.55
N LEU A 18 -17.69 -4.59 -31.16
CA LEU A 18 -17.74 -5.02 -29.76
C LEU A 18 -16.63 -4.38 -28.93
N ARG A 19 -15.43 -4.18 -29.50
CA ARG A 19 -14.34 -3.47 -28.81
C ARG A 19 -14.68 -2.01 -28.56
N ILE A 20 -15.27 -1.32 -29.53
CA ILE A 20 -15.70 0.08 -29.38
C ILE A 20 -16.80 0.20 -28.32
N GLU A 21 -17.78 -0.70 -28.34
CA GLU A 21 -18.84 -0.71 -27.33
C GLU A 21 -18.29 -1.01 -25.93
N ASN A 22 -17.37 -1.98 -25.84
CA ASN A 22 -16.76 -2.34 -24.56
C ASN A 22 -15.93 -1.19 -23.96
N THR A 23 -15.20 -0.41 -24.77
CA THR A 23 -14.46 0.75 -24.28
C THR A 23 -15.42 1.84 -23.79
N ARG A 24 -16.51 2.11 -24.52
CA ARG A 24 -17.55 3.04 -24.10
C ARG A 24 -18.19 2.62 -22.77
N LEU A 25 -18.65 1.37 -22.67
CA LEU A 25 -19.27 0.84 -21.46
C LEU A 25 -18.31 0.87 -20.25
N LYS A 26 -17.02 0.64 -20.46
CA LYS A 26 -16.01 0.77 -19.39
C LYS A 26 -15.89 2.19 -18.87
N VAL A 27 -15.94 3.19 -19.74
CA VAL A 27 -15.93 4.61 -19.34
C VAL A 27 -17.18 4.95 -18.55
N ASP A 28 -18.36 4.59 -19.06
CA ASP A 28 -19.63 4.89 -18.39
C ASP A 28 -19.72 4.20 -17.02
N ASN A 29 -19.31 2.92 -16.93
CA ASN A 29 -19.27 2.19 -15.66
C ASN A 29 -18.32 2.85 -14.66
N GLN A 30 -17.19 3.39 -15.13
CA GLN A 30 -16.24 4.09 -14.28
C GLN A 30 -16.82 5.40 -13.73
N LEU A 31 -17.51 6.19 -14.56
CA LEU A 31 -18.19 7.41 -14.11
C LEU A 31 -19.25 7.12 -13.06
N LEU A 32 -20.04 6.05 -13.25
CA LEU A 32 -21.03 5.62 -12.27
C LEU A 32 -20.40 5.17 -10.94
N ARG A 33 -19.26 4.46 -10.99
CA ARG A 33 -18.53 4.08 -9.78
C ARG A 33 -18.01 5.29 -9.00
N ASP A 34 -17.51 6.29 -9.71
CA ASP A 34 -17.01 7.52 -9.10
C ASP A 34 -18.16 8.33 -8.47
N GLU A 35 -19.33 8.37 -9.12
CA GLU A 35 -20.54 9.00 -8.57
C GLU A 35 -21.06 8.25 -7.34
N ILE A 36 -21.07 6.92 -7.35
CA ILE A 36 -21.41 6.11 -6.16
C ILE A 36 -20.44 6.40 -5.01
N ALA A 37 -19.14 6.51 -5.28
CA ALA A 37 -18.14 6.83 -4.25
C ALA A 37 -18.40 8.21 -3.64
N ARG A 38 -18.71 9.21 -4.47
CA ARG A 38 -19.12 10.55 -4.03
C ARG A 38 -20.35 10.51 -3.13
N LEU A 39 -21.41 9.83 -3.56
CA LEU A 39 -22.66 9.71 -2.80
C LEU A 39 -22.49 8.96 -1.47
N LYS A 40 -21.56 8.00 -1.42
CA LYS A 40 -21.26 7.22 -0.21
C LYS A 40 -20.21 7.89 0.70
N ASN A 41 -19.76 9.11 0.39
CA ASN A 41 -18.68 9.79 1.11
C ASN A 41 -17.40 8.96 1.21
N LEU A 42 -17.12 8.13 0.20
CA LEU A 42 -15.88 7.37 0.10
C LEU A 42 -14.77 8.28 -0.47
N PRO A 43 -13.50 8.00 -0.14
CA PRO A 43 -12.37 8.73 -0.72
C PRO A 43 -12.43 8.71 -2.27
N PRO A 44 -12.12 9.83 -2.94
CA PRO A 44 -12.15 9.89 -4.39
C PRO A 44 -11.09 8.97 -5.00
N ARG A 45 -11.36 8.49 -6.21
CA ARG A 45 -10.40 7.66 -6.94
C ARG A 45 -9.06 8.39 -7.07
N PRO A 46 -7.94 7.76 -6.66
CA PRO A 46 -6.64 8.39 -6.81
C PRO A 46 -6.29 8.57 -8.29
N PRO A 47 -5.55 9.63 -8.66
CA PRO A 47 -5.15 9.87 -10.04
C PRO A 47 -4.22 8.75 -10.52
N PHE A 48 -4.72 7.92 -11.45
CA PHE A 48 -3.90 6.92 -12.11
C PHE A 48 -3.05 7.59 -13.18
N ARG A 49 -1.72 7.45 -13.05
CA ARG A 49 -0.80 7.79 -14.14
C ARG A 49 -0.80 6.65 -15.16
N PRO A 50 -0.59 6.94 -16.45
CA PRO A 50 -0.38 5.89 -17.45
C PRO A 50 0.78 4.98 -17.00
N SER A 51 0.66 3.69 -17.31
CA SER A 51 1.72 2.72 -17.01
C SER A 51 3.01 3.15 -17.70
N GLY A 52 4.13 3.14 -16.96
CA GLY A 52 5.45 3.45 -17.53
C GLY A 52 5.96 2.40 -18.52
N MET A 53 5.18 1.35 -18.81
CA MET A 53 5.55 0.31 -19.77
C MET A 53 5.76 0.85 -21.19
N ASP A 54 5.01 1.87 -21.62
CA ASP A 54 5.19 2.47 -22.96
C ASP A 54 6.55 3.17 -23.11
N GLN A 55 7.13 3.68 -22.01
CA GLN A 55 8.46 4.29 -22.03
C GLN A 55 9.59 3.25 -22.12
N ALA A 56 9.31 1.98 -21.81
CA ALA A 56 10.29 0.90 -21.96
C ALA A 56 10.41 0.42 -23.42
N THR A 57 9.43 0.75 -24.28
CA THR A 57 9.36 0.31 -25.69
C THR A 57 9.75 1.42 -26.68
N SER A 58 10.09 2.64 -26.21
CA SER A 58 10.53 3.71 -27.11
C SER A 58 12.05 3.66 -27.34
N ASP A 59 12.50 3.71 -28.60
CA ASP A 59 13.92 3.73 -29.03
C ASP A 59 14.73 4.96 -28.58
N LYS A 60 14.15 5.85 -27.77
CA LYS A 60 14.90 6.97 -27.19
C LYS A 60 15.65 6.47 -25.96
N ALA A 61 16.94 6.24 -26.14
CA ALA A 61 17.92 6.00 -25.09
C ALA A 61 17.61 6.86 -23.85
N VAL A 62 17.29 6.21 -22.74
CA VAL A 62 16.96 6.83 -21.46
C VAL A 62 18.24 7.40 -20.84
N ALA A 63 18.70 8.54 -21.36
CA ALA A 63 19.56 9.46 -20.63
C ALA A 63 18.68 10.20 -19.62
N GLY A 64 18.41 9.57 -18.48
CA GLY A 64 17.49 10.14 -17.49
C GLY A 64 17.56 9.38 -16.18
N SER A 65 18.45 9.84 -15.30
CA SER A 65 18.65 9.47 -13.90
C SER A 65 17.65 8.45 -13.31
N ARG A 66 18.15 7.26 -12.98
CA ARG A 66 17.47 6.36 -12.03
C ARG A 66 17.22 7.16 -10.75
N LYS A 67 15.98 7.62 -10.55
CA LYS A 67 15.58 8.18 -9.25
C LYS A 67 15.94 7.13 -8.20
N PRO A 68 16.73 7.47 -7.17
CA PRO A 68 17.05 6.51 -6.15
C PRO A 68 15.73 6.03 -5.58
N ALA A 69 15.54 4.71 -5.55
CA ALA A 69 14.42 4.12 -4.83
C ALA A 69 14.40 4.80 -3.47
N ARG A 70 13.26 5.42 -3.10
CA ARG A 70 13.08 5.96 -1.76
C ARG A 70 13.27 4.78 -0.81
N ARG A 71 14.50 4.64 -0.30
CA ARG A 71 14.81 3.70 0.76
C ARG A 71 13.86 4.10 1.86
N ARG A 72 12.93 3.22 2.24
CA ARG A 72 12.28 3.33 3.54
C ARG A 72 13.44 3.55 4.50
N GLY A 73 13.43 4.67 5.22
CA GLY A 73 14.50 4.98 6.16
C GLY A 73 14.76 3.75 7.04
N PRO A 74 15.99 3.56 7.55
CA PRO A 74 16.27 2.42 8.42
C PRO A 74 15.16 2.34 9.45
N LYS A 75 14.51 1.17 9.56
CA LYS A 75 13.42 0.94 10.52
C LYS A 75 13.99 1.42 11.87
N GLY A 76 13.47 2.52 12.40
CA GLY A 76 14.17 3.41 13.35
C GLY A 76 14.63 2.73 14.64
N ASP A 77 14.10 1.54 14.91
CA ASP A 77 14.31 0.73 16.10
C ASP A 77 15.56 -0.15 16.03
N THR A 78 16.40 0.00 15.00
CA THR A 78 17.51 -0.93 14.77
C THR A 78 18.67 -0.77 15.78
N ARG A 79 18.70 0.28 16.62
CA ARG A 79 19.90 0.62 17.40
C ARG A 79 19.74 0.90 18.89
N SER A 80 18.52 0.85 19.45
CA SER A 80 18.33 1.07 20.89
C SER A 80 17.27 0.12 21.44
N ALA A 81 17.68 -0.81 22.30
CA ALA A 81 16.77 -1.63 23.07
C ALA A 81 16.20 -0.81 24.23
N THR A 82 14.87 -0.76 24.37
CA THR A 82 14.20 -0.10 25.51
C THR A 82 14.33 -0.90 26.80
N ARG A 83 14.51 -2.22 26.69
CA ARG A 83 14.70 -3.17 27.78
C ARG A 83 15.63 -4.28 27.30
N GLU A 84 16.55 -4.71 28.16
CA GLU A 84 17.43 -5.86 27.92
C GLU A 84 17.00 -7.02 28.82
N GLU A 85 16.94 -8.22 28.26
CA GLU A 85 16.63 -9.44 29.01
C GLU A 85 17.61 -10.55 28.59
N VAL A 86 18.37 -11.06 29.56
CA VAL A 86 19.32 -12.16 29.33
C VAL A 86 18.59 -13.49 29.46
N LEU A 87 18.53 -14.24 28.38
CA LEU A 87 17.87 -15.55 28.35
C LEU A 87 18.84 -16.66 28.81
N PRO A 88 18.52 -17.42 29.87
CA PRO A 88 19.35 -18.56 30.28
C PRO A 88 19.23 -19.70 29.28
N ALA A 89 20.35 -20.36 28.99
CA ALA A 89 20.38 -21.55 28.14
C ALA A 89 20.82 -22.77 28.95
N ARG A 90 20.18 -23.92 28.70
CA ARG A 90 20.64 -25.21 29.25
C ARG A 90 21.84 -25.69 28.44
N ALA A 91 23.04 -25.32 28.89
CA ALA A 91 24.28 -25.73 28.23
C ALA A 91 24.63 -27.19 28.57
N PRO A 92 25.08 -28.01 27.59
CA PRO A 92 25.59 -29.35 27.86
C PRO A 92 26.79 -29.34 28.82
N PRO A 93 27.01 -30.41 29.62
CA PRO A 93 28.18 -30.53 30.47
C PRO A 93 29.49 -30.36 29.69
N GLY A 94 30.47 -29.69 30.31
CA GLY A 94 31.74 -29.35 29.67
C GLY A 94 31.70 -28.11 28.76
N SER A 95 30.55 -27.48 28.56
CA SER A 95 30.45 -26.21 27.83
C SER A 95 31.07 -25.06 28.62
N ARG A 96 31.65 -24.09 27.91
CA ARG A 96 32.09 -22.81 28.48
C ARG A 96 31.25 -21.65 27.96
N PHE A 97 31.11 -20.62 28.76
CA PHE A 97 30.48 -19.37 28.32
C PHE A 97 31.31 -18.71 27.20
N LYS A 98 30.65 -18.34 26.09
CA LYS A 98 31.27 -17.70 24.92
C LYS A 98 30.91 -16.21 24.79
N GLY A 99 29.82 -15.77 25.43
CA GLY A 99 29.24 -14.45 25.26
C GLY A 99 27.74 -14.53 24.93
N TYR A 100 27.13 -13.37 24.71
CA TYR A 100 25.72 -13.25 24.33
C TYR A 100 25.56 -13.14 22.81
N LYS A 101 24.38 -13.54 22.31
CA LYS A 101 23.96 -13.33 20.93
C LYS A 101 22.68 -12.52 20.95
N ASP A 102 22.72 -11.35 20.34
CA ASP A 102 21.59 -10.42 20.36
C ASP A 102 20.49 -10.85 19.38
N CYS A 103 19.24 -10.79 19.84
CA CYS A 103 18.05 -10.88 19.01
C CYS A 103 17.07 -9.76 19.40
N MET A 104 16.68 -8.93 18.43
CA MET A 104 15.78 -7.80 18.65
C MET A 104 14.32 -8.21 18.37
N VAL A 105 13.45 -8.06 19.36
CA VAL A 105 12.00 -8.25 19.25
C VAL A 105 11.31 -6.95 19.66
N ARG A 106 10.20 -6.60 19.00
CA ARG A 106 9.38 -5.42 19.34
C ARG A 106 8.06 -5.87 19.95
N ASP A 107 7.94 -5.73 21.26
CA ASP A 107 6.71 -6.00 21.99
C ASP A 107 5.81 -4.77 22.10
N LEU A 108 4.50 -5.00 22.19
CA LEU A 108 3.52 -3.97 22.51
C LEU A 108 3.25 -3.99 24.02
N VAL A 109 3.55 -2.90 24.72
CA VAL A 109 3.24 -2.75 26.15
C VAL A 109 1.92 -1.99 26.29
N VAL A 110 0.85 -2.69 26.65
CA VAL A 110 -0.45 -2.08 26.99
C VAL A 110 -0.58 -2.02 28.51
N ARG A 111 -0.87 -0.85 29.05
CA ARG A 111 -1.03 -0.58 30.48
C ARG A 111 -2.40 0.03 30.74
N ALA A 112 -3.09 -0.46 31.76
CA ALA A 112 -4.27 0.21 32.30
C ALA A 112 -3.82 1.40 33.15
N GLU A 113 -4.40 2.58 32.91
CA GLU A 113 -4.19 3.77 33.72
C GLU A 113 -5.53 4.32 34.20
N VAL A 114 -5.59 4.74 35.47
CA VAL A 114 -6.75 5.39 36.05
C VAL A 114 -6.46 6.89 36.11
N VAL A 115 -7.12 7.66 35.25
CA VAL A 115 -6.95 9.11 35.16
C VAL A 115 -8.18 9.80 35.75
N ARG A 116 -7.99 10.60 36.82
CA ARG A 116 -9.03 11.48 37.35
C ARG A 116 -8.97 12.84 36.67
N TYR A 117 -9.87 13.08 35.73
CA TYR A 117 -10.06 14.41 35.17
C TYR A 117 -10.87 15.27 36.13
N ARG A 118 -10.40 16.49 36.37
CA ARG A 118 -11.16 17.55 37.06
C ARG A 118 -11.31 18.70 36.09
N ARG A 119 -12.54 19.06 35.78
CA ARG A 119 -12.82 20.30 35.04
C ARG A 119 -12.90 21.43 36.06
N GLU A 120 -12.41 22.59 35.67
CA GLU A 120 -12.65 23.81 36.44
C GLU A 120 -14.15 24.08 36.51
N CYS A 121 -14.62 24.46 37.69
CA CYS A 121 -15.97 24.94 37.92
C CYS A 121 -15.85 26.38 38.38
N TRP A 122 -16.35 27.30 37.56
CA TRP A 122 -16.35 28.73 37.83
C TRP A 122 -17.77 29.15 38.16
N VAL A 123 -17.92 29.94 39.23
CA VAL A 123 -19.15 30.68 39.50
C VAL A 123 -18.98 32.03 38.83
N THR A 124 -19.99 32.45 38.05
CA THR A 124 -19.97 33.77 37.43
C THR A 124 -20.30 34.83 38.49
N PRO A 125 -19.94 36.11 38.26
CA PRO A 125 -20.27 37.18 39.21
C PRO A 125 -21.77 37.30 39.55
N GLU A 126 -22.66 36.81 38.67
CA GLU A 126 -24.12 36.82 38.87
C GLU A 126 -24.66 35.64 39.71
N GLY A 127 -23.83 34.64 40.03
CA GLY A 127 -24.23 33.45 40.77
C GLY A 127 -24.59 32.25 39.89
#